data_AF-A0A7C6L731-F1
#
_entry.id   AF-A0A7C6L731-F1
#
_cell.length_a   1.000
_cell.length_b   1.000
_cell.length_c   1.000
_cell.angle_alpha   90.00
_cell.angle_beta   90.00
_cell.angle_gamma   90.00
#
_symmetry.space_group_name_H-M   'P 1'
#
loop_
_entity.id
_entity.type
_entity.pdbx_description
1 polymer ?
#
loop_
_entity_poly.entity_id
_entity_poly.type
_entity_poly.pdbx_seq_one_letter_code
_entity_poly.pdbx_strand_id
1 'polypeptide(L)' 'MKRKEEYEKDEPRFQELMRRDKKVNKYYYFTNDEIEFMAKHDLVRFSEKFPAEAQNYMSW' A
#
# COMPACT_ATOMS: atom_id res chain seq x y z
N MET A 1 5.09 -21.35 -8.01
CA MET A 1 5.29 -20.37 -9.11
C MET A 1 4.21 -19.28 -9.21
N LYS A 2 3.00 -19.43 -8.64
CA LYS A 2 1.92 -18.43 -8.75
C LYS A 2 2.21 -17.03 -8.15
N ARG A 3 2.92 -16.96 -7.01
CA ARG A 3 3.20 -15.68 -6.31
C ARG A 3 4.01 -14.66 -7.13
N LYS A 4 4.86 -15.11 -8.06
CA LYS A 4 5.73 -14.21 -8.82
C LYS A 4 4.97 -13.51 -9.95
N GLU A 5 4.06 -14.23 -10.61
CA GLU A 5 3.21 -13.65 -11.66
C GLU A 5 2.17 -12.67 -11.11
N GLU A 6 1.62 -12.93 -9.93
CA GLU A 6 0.71 -12.00 -9.24
C GLU A 6 1.45 -10.72 -8.83
N TYR A 7 2.64 -10.87 -8.26
CA TYR A 7 3.49 -9.74 -7.89
C TYR A 7 3.86 -8.85 -9.10
N GLU A 8 4.23 -9.45 -10.24
CA GLU A 8 4.55 -8.69 -11.46
C GLU A 8 3.33 -7.94 -12.03
N LYS A 9 2.12 -8.47 -11.85
CA LYS A 9 0.87 -7.81 -12.26
C LYS A 9 0.46 -6.67 -11.34
N ASP A 10 0.74 -6.80 -10.05
CA ASP A 10 0.32 -5.83 -9.03
C ASP A 10 1.33 -4.68 -8.83
N GLU A 11 2.60 -4.86 -9.22
CA GLU A 11 3.64 -3.83 -9.10
C GLU A 11 3.26 -2.50 -9.79
N PRO A 12 2.68 -2.45 -11.01
CA PRO A 12 2.23 -1.19 -11.60
C PRO A 12 1.20 -0.44 -10.73
N ARG A 13 0.21 -1.17 -10.17
CA ARG A 13 -0.80 -0.60 -9.28
C ARG A 13 -0.17 -0.12 -7.97
N PHE A 14 0.76 -0.90 -7.42
CA PHE A 14 1.53 -0.51 -6.24
C PHE A 14 2.31 0.79 -6.48
N GLN A 15 3.01 0.90 -7.61
CA GLN A 15 3.78 2.10 -7.97
C GLN A 15 2.89 3.32 -8.19
N GLU A 16 1.71 3.14 -8.78
CA GLU A 16 0.72 4.21 -8.92
C GLU A 16 0.26 4.74 -7.57
N LEU A 17 -0.15 3.83 -6.66
CA LEU A 17 -0.57 4.19 -5.31
C LEU A 17 0.59 4.81 -4.51
N MET A 18 1.82 4.31 -4.67
CA MET A 18 3.01 4.86 -4.04
C MET A 18 3.30 6.30 -4.48
N ARG A 19 2.78 6.77 -5.62
CA ARG A 19 2.95 8.16 -6.07
C ARG A 19 1.86 9.09 -5.59
N ARG A 20 0.85 8.59 -4.87
CA ARG A 20 -0.27 9.40 -4.40
C ARG A 20 0.21 10.51 -3.45
N ASP A 21 -0.28 11.72 -3.72
CA ASP A 21 0.06 12.95 -3.01
C ASP A 21 -1.16 13.61 -2.33
N LYS A 22 -2.36 13.11 -2.64
CA LYS A 22 -3.62 13.59 -2.06
C LYS A 22 -4.21 12.59 -1.10
N LYS A 23 -4.70 13.11 0.02
CA LYS A 23 -5.40 12.32 1.02
C LYS A 23 -6.84 12.04 0.59
N VAL A 24 -7.31 10.83 0.89
CA VAL A 24 -8.74 10.46 0.71
C VAL A 24 -9.59 10.95 1.88
N ASN A 25 -8.98 11.20 3.05
CA ASN A 25 -9.62 11.80 4.21
C ASN A 25 -8.64 12.66 5.03
N LYS A 26 -9.03 13.15 6.21
CA LYS A 26 -8.17 14.02 7.05
C LYS A 26 -6.86 13.34 7.48
N TYR A 27 -6.86 12.01 7.62
CA TYR A 27 -5.79 11.24 8.22
C TYR A 27 -4.95 10.50 7.16
N TYR A 28 -5.59 9.90 6.15
CA TYR A 28 -4.95 8.90 5.29
C TYR A 28 -4.98 9.20 3.80
N TYR A 29 -3.95 8.72 3.10
CA TYR A 29 -3.79 8.72 1.64
C TYR A 29 -4.56 7.59 0.95
N PHE A 30 -4.97 6.57 1.70
CA PHE A 30 -5.54 5.34 1.15
C PHE A 30 -6.80 4.93 1.88
N THR A 31 -7.68 4.20 1.18
CA THR A 31 -8.78 3.45 1.82
C THR A 31 -8.23 2.21 2.53
N ASN A 32 -9.03 1.59 3.39
CA ASN A 32 -8.65 0.35 4.09
C ASN A 32 -8.22 -0.76 3.11
N ASP A 33 -8.94 -0.95 2.01
CA ASP A 33 -8.61 -1.97 0.99
C ASP A 33 -7.30 -1.66 0.27
N GLU A 34 -7.02 -0.37 0.00
CA GLU A 34 -5.75 0.06 -0.60
C GLU A 34 -4.58 -0.12 0.37
N ILE A 35 -4.78 0.17 1.67
CA ILE A 35 -3.79 -0.07 2.74
C ILE A 35 -3.46 -1.55 2.82
N GLU A 36 -4.48 -2.42 2.85
CA GLU A 36 -4.29 -3.86 2.90
C GLU A 36 -3.55 -4.37 1.66
N PHE A 37 -3.91 -3.89 0.47
CA PHE A 37 -3.21 -4.20 -0.77
C PHE A 37 -1.72 -3.80 -0.70
N MET A 38 -1.43 -2.54 -0.35
CA MET A 38 -0.05 -2.03 -0.32
C MET A 38 0.80 -2.76 0.72
N ALA A 39 0.25 -3.02 1.91
CA ALA A 39 0.94 -3.73 2.97
C ALA A 39 1.22 -5.20 2.62
N LYS A 40 0.29 -5.89 1.96
CA LYS A 40 0.51 -7.27 1.49
C LYS A 40 1.49 -7.37 0.33
N HIS A 41 1.53 -6.34 -0.54
CA HIS A 41 2.44 -6.29 -1.68
C HIS A 41 3.88 -6.03 -1.24
N ASP A 42 4.12 -4.93 -0.52
CA ASP A 42 5.45 -4.60 0.02
C ASP A 42 5.34 -3.63 1.22
N LEU A 43 5.20 -4.20 2.42
CA LEU A 43 5.08 -3.43 3.66
C LEU A 43 6.30 -2.54 3.92
N VAL A 44 7.51 -2.96 3.54
CA VAL A 44 8.73 -2.19 3.79
C VAL A 44 8.68 -0.89 2.99
N ARG A 45 8.55 -0.99 1.66
CA ARG A 45 8.44 0.19 0.78
C ARG A 45 7.24 1.05 1.13
N PHE A 46 6.11 0.44 1.49
CA PHE A 46 4.92 1.17 1.91
C PHE A 46 5.17 1.98 3.19
N SER A 47 5.73 1.35 4.23
CA SER A 47 5.96 1.98 5.53
C SER A 47 6.98 3.12 5.49
N GLU A 48 7.95 3.07 4.58
CA GLU A 48 8.93 4.14 4.38
C GLU A 48 8.28 5.44 3.93
N LYS A 49 7.26 5.37 3.08
CA LYS A 49 6.58 6.55 2.52
C LYS A 49 5.32 6.95 3.26
N PHE A 50 4.56 5.98 3.76
CA PHE A 50 3.26 6.17 4.40
C PHE A 50 3.19 5.44 5.75
N PRO A 51 3.98 5.89 6.75
CA PRO A 51 4.14 5.16 8.00
C PRO A 51 2.85 5.09 8.83
N ALA A 52 1.98 6.11 8.76
CA ALA A 52 0.72 6.13 9.51
C ALA A 52 -0.26 5.06 9.02
N GLU A 53 -0.35 4.88 7.70
CA GLU A 53 -1.18 3.86 7.08
C GLU A 53 -0.63 2.45 7.30
N ALA A 54 0.69 2.28 7.20
CA ALA A 54 1.33 1.01 7.52
C ALA A 54 1.12 0.63 9.00
N GLN A 55 1.19 1.60 9.91
CA GLN A 55 0.90 1.39 11.32
C GLN A 55 -0.57 1.00 11.56
N ASN A 56 -1.51 1.63 10.85
CA ASN A 56 -2.92 1.27 10.92
C ASN A 56 -3.12 -0.21 10.54
N TYR A 57 -2.50 -0.66 9.45
CA TYR A 57 -2.53 -2.08 9.05
C TYR A 57 -1.95 -3.03 10.11
N MET A 58 -0.81 -2.68 10.72
CA MET A 58 -0.16 -3.52 11.74
C MET A 58 -0.93 -3.57 13.07
N SER A 59 -1.91 -2.69 13.26
CA SER A 59 -2.74 -2.63 14.47
C SER A 59 -4.08 -3.36 14.37
N TRP A 60 -4.43 -3.92 13.20
CA TRP A 60 -5.62 -4.76 12.99
C TRP A 60 -5.37 -6.20 13.41
#